data_AF-A0A7C1IDU7-F1
#
_entry.id   AF-A0A7C1IDU7-F1
#
_cell.length_a   1.000
_cell.length_b   1.000
_cell.length_c   1.000
_cell.angle_alpha   90.00
_cell.angle_beta   90.00
_cell.angle_gamma   90.00
#
_symmetry.space_group_name_H-M   'P 1'
#
loop_
_entity.id
_entity.type
_entity.pdbx_description
1 polymer ?
#
loop_
_entity_poly.entity_id
_entity_poly.type
_entity_poly.pdbx_seq_one_letter_code
_entity_poly.pdbx_strand_id
1 'polypeptide(L)' 'MKAAILGLTQSGKSTLVSAVSGKYPAPTGSTDAHEVMVSVPDERLDWLTQLYQPKKT' A
#
# COMPACT_ATOMS: atom_id res chain seq x y z
N MET A 1 9.06 -2.41 -8.55
CA MET A 1 9.24 -3.78 -8.02
C MET A 1 7.90 -4.28 -7.48
N LYS A 2 7.63 -5.59 -7.46
CA LYS A 2 6.37 -6.16 -6.94
C LYS A 2 6.66 -7.04 -5.72
N ALA A 3 5.79 -6.97 -4.71
CA ALA A 3 5.83 -7.81 -3.53
C ALA A 3 4.45 -8.46 -3.34
N ALA A 4 4.42 -9.69 -2.83
CA ALA A 4 3.19 -10.45 -2.62
C ALA A 4 3.02 -10.77 -1.14
N ILE A 5 1.80 -10.57 -0.62
CA ILE A 5 1.41 -11.00 0.73
C ILE A 5 0.80 -12.38 0.62
N LEU A 6 1.50 -13.39 1.14
CA LEU A 6 1.09 -14.79 1.15
C LEU A 6 0.69 -15.24 2.55
N GLY A 7 -0.20 -16.23 2.64
CA GLY A 7 -0.69 -16.74 3.93
C GLY A 7 -1.99 -17.54 3.80
N LEU A 8 -2.31 -18.29 4.85
CA LEU A 8 -3.47 -19.19 4.90
C LEU A 8 -4.81 -18.46 4.73
N THR A 9 -5.85 -19.18 4.33
CA THR A 9 -7.22 -18.63 4.27
C THR A 9 -7.61 -18.05 5.63
N GLN A 10 -8.30 -16.91 5.65
CA GLN A 10 -8.66 -16.16 6.86
C GLN A 10 -7.50 -15.61 7.70
N SER A 11 -6.25 -15.61 7.21
CA SER A 11 -5.09 -15.03 7.93
C SER A 11 -5.01 -13.48 7.90
N GLY A 12 -6.10 -12.78 7.53
CA GLY A 12 -6.13 -11.31 7.51
C GLY A 12 -5.41 -10.61 6.35
N LYS A 13 -4.99 -11.34 5.29
CA LYS A 13 -4.27 -10.74 4.13
C LYS A 13 -5.02 -9.58 3.50
N SER A 14 -6.33 -9.74 3.25
CA SER A 14 -7.17 -8.70 2.65
C SER A 14 -7.24 -7.45 3.53
N THR A 15 -7.25 -7.63 4.86
CA THR A 15 -7.22 -6.55 5.85
C THR A 15 -5.92 -5.76 5.77
N LEU A 16 -4.79 -6.45 5.66
CA LEU A 16 -3.48 -5.80 5.58
C LEU A 16 -3.32 -5.03 4.27
N VAL A 17 -3.76 -5.62 3.14
CA VAL A 17 -3.79 -4.94 1.83
C VAL A 17 -4.69 -3.70 1.87
N SER A 18 -5.88 -3.77 2.49
CA SER A 18 -6.74 -2.59 2.64
C SER A 18 -6.11 -1.50 3.50
N ALA A 19 -5.45 -1.87 4.60
CA ALA A 19 -4.83 -0.90 5.51
C ALA A 19 -3.69 -0.13 4.82
N VAL A 20 -2.84 -0.83 4.07
CA VAL A 20 -1.67 -0.23 3.41
C VAL A 20 -2.07 0.53 2.13
N SER A 21 -3.14 0.11 1.45
CA SER A 21 -3.60 0.79 0.22
C SER A 21 -4.64 1.88 0.45
N GLY A 22 -5.25 1.96 1.64
CA GLY A 22 -6.38 2.85 1.92
C GLY A 22 -7.67 2.49 1.16
N LYS A 23 -7.73 1.30 0.53
CA LYS A 23 -8.90 0.83 -0.22
C LYS A 23 -9.77 -0.09 0.65
N TYR A 24 -11.05 -0.22 0.30
CA TYR A 24 -11.95 -1.16 0.98
C TYR A 24 -11.43 -2.60 0.89
N PRO A 25 -11.54 -3.38 1.98
CA PRO A 25 -11.13 -4.78 1.98
C PRO A 25 -11.96 -5.59 0.99
N ALA A 26 -11.30 -6.56 0.36
CA ALA A 26 -11.98 -7.52 -0.50
C ALA A 26 -13.02 -8.32 0.29
N PRO A 27 -14.11 -8.79 -0.36
CA PRO A 27 -15.12 -9.63 0.28
C PRO A 27 -14.50 -10.84 0.98
N THR A 28 -15.05 -11.22 2.13
CA THR A 28 -14.59 -12.39 2.88
C THR A 28 -14.69 -13.65 2.03
N GLY A 29 -13.56 -14.34 1.84
CA GLY A 29 -13.50 -15.56 1.03
C GLY A 29 -13.19 -15.35 -0.44
N SER A 30 -12.92 -14.11 -0.89
CA SER A 30 -12.42 -13.89 -2.25
C SER A 30 -11.03 -14.53 -2.44
N THR A 31 -10.85 -15.20 -3.58
CA THR A 31 -9.58 -15.80 -4.00
C THR A 31 -8.85 -14.99 -5.07
N ASP A 32 -9.40 -13.81 -5.41
CA ASP A 32 -8.86 -12.96 -6.47
C ASP A 32 -7.53 -12.33 -6.06
N ALA A 33 -6.62 -12.24 -7.01
CA ALA A 33 -5.37 -11.52 -6.82
C ALA A 33 -5.61 -10.01 -6.89
N HIS A 34 -5.39 -9.30 -5.79
CA HIS A 34 -5.50 -7.85 -5.73
C HIS A 34 -4.12 -7.19 -5.86
N GLU A 35 -3.95 -6.39 -6.91
CA GLU A 35 -2.75 -5.56 -7.09
C GLU A 35 -3.05 -4.11 -6.67
N VAL A 36 -2.21 -3.56 -5.78
CA VAL A 36 -2.31 -2.18 -5.30
C VAL A 36 -0.94 -1.51 -5.35
N MET A 37 -0.93 -0.25 -5.75
CA MET A 37 0.26 0.60 -5.67
C MET A 37 0.16 1.47 -4.43
N VAL A 38 1.26 1.57 -3.69
CA VAL A 38 1.35 2.32 -2.44
C VAL A 38 2.60 3.17 -2.48
N SER A 39 2.47 4.45 -2.10
CA SER A 39 3.62 5.35 -1.98
C SER A 39 4.49 4.94 -0.80
N VAL A 40 5.80 4.90 -1.01
CA VAL A 40 6.74 4.60 0.06
C VAL A 40 6.88 5.83 0.95
N PRO A 41 6.62 5.74 2.26
CA PRO A 41 6.84 6.86 3.17
C PRO A 41 8.35 7.08 3.35
N ASP A 42 8.85 8.26 2.97
CA ASP A 42 10.26 8.64 3.10
C ASP A 42 10.35 10.10 3.57
N GLU A 43 10.66 10.28 4.86
CA GLU A 43 10.76 11.60 5.51
C GLU A 43 11.83 12.51 4.86
N ARG A 44 12.81 11.92 4.16
CA ARG A 44 13.84 12.69 3.45
C ARG A 44 13.28 13.40 2.23
N LEU A 45 12.28 12.80 1.56
CA LEU A 45 11.58 13.46 0.46
C LEU A 45 10.76 14.64 0.99
N ASP A 46 10.14 14.51 2.16
CA ASP A 46 9.41 15.60 2.80
C ASP A 46 10.35 16.78 3.11
N TRP A 47 11.52 16.49 3.69
CA TRP A 47 12.55 17.50 3.96
C TRP A 47 13.05 18.20 2.69
N LEU A 48 13.36 17.44 1.63
CA LEU A 48 13.81 18.00 0.34
C LEU A 48 12.72 18.87 -0.31
N THR A 49 11.46 18.44 -0.21
CA THR A 49 10.31 19.19 -0.73
C THR A 49 10.15 20.52 -0.01
N GLN A 50 10.34 20.54 1.32
CA GLN A 50 10.28 21.77 2.10
C GLN A 50 11.45 22.72 1.81
N LEU A 51 12.66 22.18 1.62
CA LEU A 51 13.87 22.97 1.34
C LEU A 51 13.85 23.61 -0.05
N TYR A 52 13.46 22.86 -1.08
CA TYR A 52 13.57 23.28 -2.47
C TYR A 52 12.26 23.77 -3.11
N GLN A 53 11.12 23.56 -2.45
CA GLN A 53 9.78 23.97 -2.92
C GLN A 53 9.53 23.66 -4.41
N PRO A 54 9.70 22.39 -4.84
CA PRO A 54 9.57 22.03 -6.25
C PRO A 54 8.12 22.19 -6.73
N LYS A 55 7.92 22.42 -8.02
CA LYS A 55 6.58 22.51 -8.64
C LYS A 55 5.80 21.19 -8.62
N LYS A 56 6.49 20.05 -8.41
CA LYS A 56 5.90 18.72 -8.34
C LYS A 56 6.66 17.88 -7.32
N THR A 57 5.90 17.10 -6.57
CA THR A 57 6.37 16.16 -5.55
C THR A 57 6.04 14.74 -5.98
#